data_AF-A0A8S0H6Y2-F1
#
_entry.id   AF-A0A8S0H6Y2-F1
#
_cell.length_a   1.000
_cell.length_b   1.000
_cell.length_c   1.000
_cell.angle_alpha   90.00
_cell.angle_beta   90.00
_cell.angle_gamma   90.00
#
_symmetry.space_group_name_H-M   'P 1'
#
loop_
_entity.id
_entity.type
_entity.pdbx_description
1 polymer ?
#
loop_
_entity_poly.entity_id
_entity_poly.type
_entity_poly.pdbx_seq_one_letter_code
_entity_poly.pdbx_strand_id
1 'polypeptide(L)'
;MCDGVTQGEAGMELSLPSREVIALSTAVALSHNMFDAALMLGICDKIVPGLMMGALRFGHLPTIFVPGGPMVSGISNKQKADVRQRYAEGKASREELLESEMKSYHSPGTCTFYGTANTNQLLMEVMGLHLPGASFVNPIHRCAMP
;
A
#
# COMPACT_ATOMS: atom_id res chain seq x y z
N MET A 1 8.70 -0.80 -0.91
CA MET A 1 8.70 -0.68 -2.39
C MET A 1 7.38 -0.07 -2.84
N CYS A 2 7.37 0.75 -3.88
CA CYS A 2 6.16 1.35 -4.44
C CYS A 2 5.93 0.85 -5.87
N ASP A 3 4.91 0.00 -6.05
CA ASP A 3 4.58 -0.56 -7.37
C ASP A 3 4.21 0.53 -8.38
N GLY A 4 3.58 1.62 -7.93
CA GLY A 4 3.23 2.75 -8.79
C GLY A 4 4.44 3.46 -9.40
N VAL A 5 5.59 3.44 -8.72
CA VAL A 5 6.85 4.05 -9.20
C VAL A 5 7.62 3.10 -10.10
N THR A 6 7.63 1.80 -9.79
CA THR A 6 8.42 0.81 -10.55
C THR A 6 7.67 0.25 -11.75
N GLN A 7 6.39 0.60 -11.94
CA GLN A 7 5.58 0.06 -13.03
C GLN A 7 6.15 0.45 -14.40
N GLY A 8 6.47 -0.55 -15.22
CA GLY A 8 7.08 -0.37 -16.53
C GLY A 8 8.60 -0.32 -16.52
N GLU A 9 9.22 -0.34 -15.34
CA GLU A 9 10.67 -0.38 -15.15
C GLU A 9 11.13 -1.77 -14.70
N ALA A 10 12.42 -2.09 -14.91
CA ALA A 10 13.01 -3.38 -14.51
C ALA A 10 12.84 -3.68 -13.00
N GLY A 11 12.76 -2.63 -12.16
CA GLY A 11 12.52 -2.77 -10.73
C GLY A 11 11.20 -3.47 -10.36
N MET A 12 10.23 -3.54 -11.28
CA MET A 12 8.96 -4.25 -11.05
C MET A 12 9.15 -5.74 -10.77
N GLU A 13 10.25 -6.34 -11.26
CA GLU A 13 10.59 -7.74 -10.99
C GLU A 13 10.78 -8.03 -9.49
N LEU A 14 11.13 -7.00 -8.70
CA LEU A 14 11.30 -7.11 -7.26
C LEU A 14 10.01 -6.91 -6.46
N SER A 15 8.89 -6.55 -7.12
CA SER A 15 7.62 -6.24 -6.45
C SER A 15 7.13 -7.41 -5.61
N LEU A 16 6.85 -8.55 -6.24
CA LEU A 16 6.33 -9.70 -5.52
C LEU A 16 7.35 -10.30 -4.52
N PRO A 17 8.64 -10.47 -4.87
CA PRO A 17 9.67 -10.90 -3.91
C PRO A 17 9.78 -10.01 -2.67
N SER A 18 9.48 -8.70 -2.77
CA SER A 18 9.49 -7.82 -1.60
C SER A 18 8.54 -8.27 -0.49
N ARG A 19 7.43 -8.97 -0.82
CA ARG A 19 6.51 -9.57 0.16
C ARG A 19 7.23 -10.58 1.06
N GLU A 20 8.04 -11.45 0.47
CA GLU A 20 8.78 -12.50 1.20
C GLU A 20 9.86 -11.90 2.09
N VAL A 21 10.53 -10.86 1.59
CA VAL A 21 11.51 -10.11 2.38
C VAL A 21 10.85 -9.47 3.60
N ILE A 22 9.68 -8.86 3.44
CA ILE A 22 8.92 -8.27 4.55
C ILE A 22 8.46 -9.36 5.52
N ALA A 23 7.95 -10.50 5.04
CA ALA A 23 7.53 -11.61 5.88
C ALA A 23 8.67 -12.16 6.74
N LEU A 24 9.83 -12.42 6.12
CA LEU A 24 11.03 -12.86 6.82
C LEU A 24 11.50 -11.81 7.83
N SER A 25 11.56 -10.54 7.43
CA SER A 25 12.00 -9.44 8.30
C SER A 25 11.09 -9.27 9.52
N THR A 26 9.77 -9.41 9.32
CA THR A 26 8.77 -9.36 10.40
C THR A 26 8.97 -10.51 11.37
N ALA A 27 9.19 -11.73 10.85
CA ALA A 27 9.41 -12.90 11.70
C ALA A 27 10.72 -12.78 12.51
N VAL A 28 11.80 -12.28 11.90
CA VAL A 28 13.07 -12.02 12.59
C VAL A 28 12.92 -10.94 13.65
N ALA A 29 12.14 -9.89 13.39
CA ALA A 29 11.87 -8.85 14.39
C ALA A 29 11.18 -9.46 15.63
N LEU A 30 10.12 -10.27 15.42
CA LEU A 30 9.34 -10.86 16.51
C LEU A 30 10.02 -12.03 17.22
N SER A 31 11.04 -12.67 16.63
CA SER A 31 11.69 -13.86 17.20
C SER A 31 12.42 -13.62 18.53
N HIS A 32 12.64 -12.36 18.91
CA HIS A 32 13.30 -11.99 20.16
C HIS A 32 12.43 -12.29 21.40
N ASN A 33 11.14 -12.55 21.22
CA ASN A 33 10.20 -12.88 22.31
C ASN A 33 10.22 -11.87 23.48
N MET A 34 10.38 -10.58 23.15
CA MET A 34 10.40 -9.48 24.11
C MET A 34 9.18 -8.56 24.02
N PHE A 35 8.23 -8.88 23.14
CA PHE A 35 7.05 -8.05 22.89
C PHE A 35 5.82 -8.70 23.51
N ASP A 36 4.98 -7.89 24.14
CA ASP A 36 3.66 -8.32 24.65
C ASP A 36 2.55 -8.17 23.60
N ALA A 37 2.78 -7.34 22.58
CA ALA A 37 1.87 -7.12 21.45
C ALA A 37 2.62 -6.49 20.25
N ALA A 38 1.99 -6.44 19.08
CA ALA A 38 2.54 -5.81 17.88
C ALA A 38 1.52 -4.92 17.13
N LEU A 39 2.00 -3.79 16.61
CA LEU A 39 1.28 -2.93 15.66
C LEU A 39 1.90 -3.08 14.28
N MET A 40 1.13 -3.56 13.30
CA MET A 40 1.60 -3.80 11.94
C MET A 40 1.22 -2.63 11.03
N LEU A 41 2.19 -1.79 10.68
CA LEU A 41 1.97 -0.61 9.83
C LEU A 41 1.92 -1.01 8.34
N GLY A 42 0.74 -1.42 7.89
CA GLY A 42 0.49 -1.92 6.55
C GLY A 42 -0.06 -0.84 5.61
N ILE A 43 0.71 -0.45 4.60
CA ILE A 43 0.32 0.63 3.67
C ILE A 43 0.23 0.13 2.23
N CYS A 44 1.37 -0.09 1.58
CA CYS A 44 1.46 -0.41 0.16
C CYS A 44 1.15 -1.89 -0.15
N ASP A 45 0.87 -2.20 -1.42
CA ASP A 45 0.42 -3.48 -1.96
C ASP A 45 0.99 -4.72 -1.25
N LYS A 46 2.32 -4.83 -1.20
CA LYS A 46 3.02 -6.02 -0.71
C LYS A 46 3.35 -5.98 0.79
N ILE A 47 3.17 -4.83 1.42
CA ILE A 47 3.50 -4.62 2.84
C ILE A 47 2.51 -5.35 3.72
N VAL A 48 1.20 -5.13 3.52
CA VAL A 48 0.14 -5.77 4.33
C VAL A 48 0.27 -7.30 4.34
N PRO A 49 0.30 -8.01 3.19
CA PRO A 49 0.41 -9.46 3.20
C PRO A 49 1.77 -9.95 3.72
N GLY A 50 2.86 -9.22 3.47
CA GLY A 50 4.18 -9.57 4.02
C GLY A 50 4.18 -9.53 5.55
N LEU A 51 3.70 -8.43 6.15
CA LEU A 51 3.55 -8.28 7.60
C LEU A 51 2.65 -9.38 8.17
N MET A 52 1.51 -9.67 7.52
CA MET A 52 0.59 -10.72 7.93
C MET A 52 1.22 -12.11 7.92
N MET A 53 1.95 -12.48 6.86
CA MET A 53 2.65 -13.76 6.78
C MET A 53 3.66 -13.93 7.92
N GLY A 54 4.42 -12.88 8.25
CA GLY A 54 5.36 -12.89 9.37
C GLY A 54 4.68 -12.95 10.73
N ALA A 55 3.64 -12.13 10.94
CA ALA A 55 2.87 -12.07 12.19
C ALA A 55 2.19 -13.40 12.53
N LEU A 56 1.65 -14.10 11.53
CA LEU A 56 0.98 -15.39 11.74
C LEU A 56 1.92 -16.49 12.26
N ARG A 57 3.24 -16.37 12.08
CA ARG A 57 4.22 -17.27 12.71
C ARG A 57 4.27 -17.11 14.23
N PHE A 58 3.78 -15.98 14.73
CA PHE A 58 3.66 -15.62 16.14
C PHE A 58 2.20 -15.38 16.51
N GLY A 59 1.28 -16.21 16.02
CA GLY A 59 -0.18 -16.03 16.23
C GLY A 59 -0.66 -16.04 17.69
N HIS A 60 0.22 -16.34 18.65
CA HIS A 60 -0.05 -16.17 20.08
C HIS A 60 0.15 -14.73 20.57
N LEU A 61 0.87 -13.89 19.82
CA LEU A 61 1.15 -12.49 20.13
C LEU A 61 -0.03 -11.61 19.68
N PRO A 62 -0.69 -10.87 20.60
CA PRO A 62 -1.72 -9.91 20.24
C PRO A 62 -1.22 -8.93 19.17
N THR A 63 -1.92 -8.88 18.04
CA THR A 63 -1.48 -8.08 16.88
C THR A 63 -2.67 -7.36 16.25
N ILE A 64 -2.50 -6.08 15.93
CA ILE A 64 -3.46 -5.29 15.14
C ILE A 64 -2.73 -4.60 13.98
N PHE A 65 -3.42 -4.46 12.85
CA PHE A 65 -2.91 -3.78 11.67
C PHE A 65 -3.40 -2.32 11.68
N VAL A 66 -2.51 -1.40 11.32
CA VAL A 66 -2.80 0.02 11.26
C VAL A 66 -2.77 0.46 9.80
N PRO A 67 -3.94 0.79 9.21
CA PRO A 67 -4.01 1.25 7.83
C PRO A 67 -3.40 2.64 7.70
N GLY A 68 -2.72 2.90 6.58
CA GLY A 68 -2.27 4.25 6.22
C GLY A 68 -3.35 5.11 5.53
N GLY A 69 -4.38 4.45 4.97
CA GLY A 69 -5.46 5.10 4.24
C GLY A 69 -5.11 5.57 2.83
N PRO A 70 -6.13 5.78 1.97
CA PRO A 70 -5.93 6.25 0.60
C PRO A 70 -5.53 7.71 0.53
N MET A 71 -4.81 8.07 -0.53
CA MET A 71 -4.66 9.46 -0.94
C MET A 71 -6.04 10.09 -1.20
N VAL A 72 -6.13 11.41 -1.11
CA VAL A 72 -7.30 12.13 -1.62
C VAL A 72 -7.38 12.04 -3.14
N SER A 73 -8.60 12.19 -3.68
CA SER A 73 -8.82 12.16 -5.13
C SER A 73 -8.10 13.31 -5.84
N GLY A 74 -7.59 13.01 -7.03
CA GLY A 74 -6.99 13.99 -7.94
C GLY A 74 -7.22 13.55 -9.37
N ILE A 75 -6.18 13.40 -10.19
CA ILE A 75 -6.36 12.88 -11.55
C ILE A 75 -6.94 11.46 -11.51
N SER A 76 -7.81 11.16 -12.45
CA SER A 76 -8.41 9.83 -12.53
C SER A 76 -7.43 8.81 -13.11
N ASN A 77 -7.56 7.55 -12.70
CA ASN A 77 -6.83 6.44 -13.31
C ASN A 77 -7.05 6.35 -14.83
N LYS A 78 -8.24 6.71 -15.32
CA LYS A 78 -8.54 6.70 -16.75
C LYS A 78 -7.67 7.70 -17.51
N GLN A 79 -7.55 8.92 -16.99
CA GLN A 79 -6.66 9.94 -17.57
C GLN A 79 -5.20 9.49 -17.52
N LYS A 80 -4.76 8.92 -16.39
CA LYS A 80 -3.41 8.39 -16.25
C LYS A 80 -3.11 7.28 -17.28
N ALA A 81 -4.03 6.33 -17.43
CA ALA A 81 -3.89 5.21 -18.36
C ALA A 81 -3.87 5.67 -19.82
N ASP A 82 -4.69 6.67 -20.18
CA ASP A 82 -4.72 7.26 -21.52
C ASP A 82 -3.36 7.87 -21.91
N VAL A 83 -2.77 8.67 -21.02
CA VAL A 83 -1.44 9.28 -21.27
C VAL A 83 -0.37 8.21 -21.45
N ARG A 84 -0.37 7.17 -20.60
CA ARG A 84 0.56 6.02 -20.73
C ARG A 84 0.39 5.29 -22.06
N GLN A 85 -0.85 5.07 -22.49
CA GLN A 85 -1.13 4.42 -23.76
C GLN A 85 -0.63 5.27 -24.94
N ARG A 86 -0.94 6.56 -24.95
CA ARG A 86 -0.45 7.47 -26.00
C ARG A 86 1.07 7.55 -26.03
N TYR A 87 1.74 7.55 -24.88
CA TYR A 87 3.20 7.53 -24.82
C TYR A 87 3.78 6.23 -25.42
N ALA A 88 3.21 5.07 -25.08
CA ALA A 88 3.62 3.79 -25.66
C ALA A 88 3.38 3.72 -27.18
N GLU A 89 2.37 4.43 -27.69
CA GLU A 89 2.08 4.57 -29.12
C GLU A 89 2.93 5.66 -29.82
N GLY A 90 3.83 6.35 -29.09
CA GLY A 90 4.64 7.45 -29.63
C GLY A 90 3.85 8.74 -29.89
N LYS A 91 2.65 8.87 -29.34
CA LYS A 91 1.70 9.98 -29.51
C LYS A 91 1.65 10.96 -28.32
N ALA A 92 2.50 10.78 -27.32
CA ALA A 92 2.68 11.70 -26.19
C ALA A 92 4.17 11.92 -25.95
N SER A 93 4.54 13.10 -25.48
CA SER A 93 5.94 13.39 -25.14
C SER A 93 6.31 12.80 -23.78
N ARG A 94 7.61 12.72 -23.49
CA ARG A 94 8.10 12.28 -22.17
C ARG A 94 7.69 13.27 -21.08
N GLU A 95 7.67 14.55 -21.39
CA GLU A 95 7.24 15.62 -20.48
C GLU A 95 5.75 15.45 -20.11
N GLU A 96 4.90 15.14 -21.10
CA GLU A 96 3.48 14.88 -20.87
C GLU A 96 3.26 13.64 -19.98
N LEU A 97 4.00 12.56 -20.23
CA LEU A 97 3.97 11.37 -19.38
C LEU A 97 4.37 11.71 -17.94
N LEU A 98 5.50 12.41 -17.76
CA LEU A 98 6.02 12.77 -16.44
C LEU A 98 5.05 13.68 -15.69
N GLU A 99 4.44 14.65 -16.36
CA GLU A 99 3.44 15.53 -15.76
C GLU A 99 2.23 14.72 -15.24
N SER A 100 1.73 13.77 -16.03
CA SER A 100 0.65 12.87 -15.61
C SER A 100 1.07 11.95 -14.45
N GLU A 101 2.28 11.40 -14.46
CA GLU A 101 2.79 10.57 -13.37
C GLU A 101 2.95 11.35 -12.07
N MET A 102 3.53 12.55 -12.12
CA MET A 102 3.68 13.41 -10.94
C MET A 102 2.32 13.80 -10.37
N LYS A 103 1.36 14.14 -11.23
CA LYS A 103 -0.01 14.44 -10.81
C LYS A 103 -0.77 13.25 -10.24
N SER A 104 -0.29 12.01 -10.37
CA SER A 104 -0.94 10.82 -9.81
C SER A 104 -0.77 10.68 -8.29
N TYR A 105 0.17 11.42 -7.69
CA TYR A 105 0.48 11.35 -6.26
C TYR A 105 -0.07 12.61 -5.56
N HIS A 106 -1.35 12.58 -5.21
CA HIS A 106 -2.11 13.76 -4.77
C HIS A 106 -1.85 14.17 -3.31
N SER A 107 -1.44 13.23 -2.47
CA SER A 107 -1.19 13.41 -1.03
C SER A 107 -0.36 12.23 -0.49
N PRO A 108 0.02 12.21 0.80
CA PRO A 108 0.40 10.95 1.45
C PRO A 108 -0.77 9.95 1.41
N GLY A 109 -0.47 8.65 1.36
CA GLY A 109 -1.45 7.56 1.39
C GLY A 109 -1.24 6.49 0.32
N THR A 110 -2.14 5.51 0.27
CA THR A 110 -2.20 4.48 -0.77
C THR A 110 -2.84 5.01 -2.06
N CYS A 111 -2.77 4.22 -3.13
CA CYS A 111 -3.46 4.51 -4.40
C CYS A 111 -4.95 4.86 -4.17
N THR A 112 -5.53 5.73 -5.00
CA THR A 112 -6.91 6.23 -4.85
C THR A 112 -8.00 5.27 -5.33
N PHE A 113 -7.62 4.16 -5.95
CA PHE A 113 -8.54 3.17 -6.54
C PHE A 113 -8.54 1.86 -5.77
N TYR A 114 -9.52 1.00 -6.02
CA TYR A 114 -9.60 -0.34 -5.42
C TYR A 114 -8.60 -1.33 -6.06
N GLY A 115 -7.31 -0.99 -5.97
CA GLY A 115 -6.19 -1.89 -6.26
C GLY A 115 -5.75 -2.67 -5.02
N THR A 116 -4.63 -3.40 -5.14
CA THR A 116 -4.18 -4.34 -4.10
C THR A 116 -4.07 -3.71 -2.71
N ALA A 117 -3.45 -2.52 -2.57
CA ALA A 117 -3.34 -1.85 -1.28
C ALA A 117 -4.71 -1.69 -0.60
N ASN A 118 -5.69 -1.07 -1.26
CA ASN A 118 -7.00 -0.82 -0.69
C ASN A 118 -7.85 -2.09 -0.51
N THR A 119 -7.71 -3.06 -1.41
CA THR A 119 -8.32 -4.39 -1.23
C THR A 119 -7.77 -5.07 0.02
N ASN A 120 -6.46 -5.01 0.25
CA ASN A 120 -5.85 -5.56 1.46
C ASN A 120 -6.33 -4.81 2.71
N GLN A 121 -6.47 -3.48 2.66
CA GLN A 121 -7.03 -2.73 3.80
C GLN A 121 -8.44 -3.24 4.16
N LEU A 122 -9.32 -3.37 3.16
CA LEU A 122 -10.67 -3.91 3.33
C LEU A 122 -10.65 -5.33 3.89
N LEU A 123 -9.78 -6.21 3.36
CA LEU A 123 -9.67 -7.59 3.84
C LEU A 123 -9.24 -7.65 5.30
N MET A 124 -8.28 -6.83 5.72
CA MET A 124 -7.85 -6.79 7.12
C MET A 124 -8.97 -6.33 8.05
N GLU A 125 -9.80 -5.38 7.63
CA GLU A 125 -10.97 -4.97 8.41
C GLU A 125 -12.04 -6.06 8.49
N VAL A 126 -12.35 -6.74 7.38
CA VAL A 126 -13.27 -7.89 7.36
C VAL A 126 -12.78 -9.03 8.26
N MET A 127 -11.47 -9.24 8.32
CA MET A 127 -10.85 -10.25 9.18
C MET A 127 -10.79 -9.83 10.66
N GLY A 128 -11.23 -8.62 11.02
CA GLY A 128 -11.18 -8.10 12.39
C GLY A 128 -9.77 -7.68 12.84
N LEU A 129 -8.84 -7.49 11.89
CA LEU A 129 -7.45 -7.09 12.15
C LEU A 129 -7.24 -5.57 12.08
N HIS A 130 -8.24 -4.81 11.66
CA HIS A 130 -8.30 -3.35 11.78
C HIS A 130 -9.37 -2.91 12.78
N LEU A 131 -9.23 -1.67 13.27
CA LEU A 131 -10.35 -0.98 13.88
C LEU A 131 -11.47 -0.76 12.84
N PRO A 132 -12.75 -0.98 13.20
CA PRO A 132 -13.86 -0.72 12.30
C PRO A 132 -13.86 0.73 11.79
N GLY A 133 -14.05 0.91 10.48
CA GLY A 133 -14.05 2.18 9.79
C GLY A 133 -12.65 2.75 9.48
N ALA A 134 -11.57 2.08 9.87
CA ALA A 134 -10.22 2.63 9.70
C ALA A 134 -9.66 2.54 8.28
N SER A 135 -10.10 1.57 7.45
CA SER A 135 -9.41 1.24 6.18
C SER A 135 -9.35 2.38 5.16
N PHE A 136 -10.32 3.30 5.20
CA PHE A 136 -10.48 4.34 4.18
C PHE A 136 -10.40 5.77 4.73
N VAL A 137 -9.93 5.94 5.98
CA VAL A 137 -9.65 7.27 6.52
C VAL A 137 -8.41 7.83 5.83
N ASN A 138 -8.54 8.97 5.15
CA ASN A 138 -7.37 9.62 4.52
C ASN A 138 -6.35 10.05 5.60
N PRO A 139 -5.03 9.90 5.38
CA PRO A 139 -4.02 10.22 6.39
C PRO A 139 -3.92 11.70 6.74
N ILE A 140 -4.41 12.59 5.88
CA ILE A 140 -4.48 14.04 6.15
C ILE A 140 -5.78 14.46 6.85
N HIS A 141 -6.74 13.55 6.98
CA HIS A 141 -7.95 13.81 7.76
C HIS A 141 -7.57 13.75 9.24
N ARG A 142 -7.72 14.84 9.98
CA ARG A 142 -7.77 14.74 11.44
C ARG A 142 -9.00 13.91 11.77
N CYS A 143 -8.81 12.71 12.31
CA CYS A 143 -9.90 12.02 13.00
C CYS A 143 -10.39 12.98 14.08
N ALA A 144 -11.57 13.57 13.88
CA ALA A 144 -12.28 14.18 14.99
C ALA A 144 -12.59 13.03 15.94
N MET A 145 -11.86 12.94 17.06
CA MET A 145 -12.40 12.18 18.18
C MET A 145 -13.71 12.87 18.58
N PRO A 146 -14.81 12.12 18.75
CA PRO A 146 -16.04 12.68 19.30
C PRO A 146 -15.81 13.30 20.69
#